data_AF-A0A2T0K569-F1
#
_entry.id   AF-A0A2T0K569-F1
#
_cell.length_a   1.000
_cell.length_b   1.000
_cell.length_c   1.000
_cell.angle_alpha   90.00
_cell.angle_beta   90.00
_cell.angle_gamma   90.00
#
_symmetry.space_group_name_H-M   'P 1'
#
loop_
_entity.id
_entity.type
_entity.pdbx_description
1 polymer ?
#
loop_
_entity_poly.entity_id
_entity_poly.type
_entity_poly.pdbx_seq_one_letter_code
_entity_poly.pdbx_strand_id
1 'polypeptide(L)'
;MRLVTPVTPAAQERIVSGPLLDRTAAWLTVSDAAARVRVRFARMPGVLYRVSTGADAGVAPVVTRRGGRVTVRLTKTGRDGLDEVRIVLNRQVRWDIRLPAGAGEQQLNLRDGRVQRLEVGSAGLAEVWLPEPEGTVPVVFTGGVGTAVVSVGNRTPVRMRLTEGAGSVNTPWTVNNGTAAGTVLLDPVFRRARDRYAIRAEGGLGALVVRQSAGGEPRVVAPAGEPWTARPRNPVREPWTAPPEDPVREPRTVRAGPSPIRKTAGPDVPTRPSPAAQAARPSKVAKPSAVQRPGEPSAAPPAEPDEKAAGPEKAAGPEKAAGPEKAAGTR
;
A
#
# COMPACT_ATOMS: atom_id res chain seq x y z
N MET A 1 -24.36 -48.06 18.44
CA MET A 1 -24.18 -47.24 17.22
C MET A 1 -23.67 -45.87 17.62
N ARG A 2 -22.39 -45.56 17.39
CA ARG A 2 -21.86 -44.19 17.57
C ARG A 2 -22.22 -43.39 16.31
N LEU A 3 -22.99 -42.32 16.48
CA LEU A 3 -23.23 -41.33 15.43
C LEU A 3 -21.89 -40.65 15.14
N VAL A 4 -21.31 -40.96 13.98
CA VAL A 4 -20.19 -40.20 13.43
C VAL A 4 -20.76 -38.85 12.99
N THR A 5 -20.46 -37.80 13.73
CA THR A 5 -20.83 -36.43 13.33
C THR A 5 -20.08 -36.12 12.03
N PRO A 6 -20.76 -35.74 10.93
CA PRO A 6 -20.05 -35.33 9.73
C PRO A 6 -19.23 -34.08 10.04
N VAL A 7 -17.92 -34.19 9.86
CA VAL A 7 -17.02 -33.04 9.94
C VAL A 7 -17.42 -32.10 8.81
N THR A 8 -18.03 -30.96 9.15
CA THR A 8 -18.37 -29.96 8.13
C THR A 8 -17.05 -29.48 7.52
N PRO A 9 -16.87 -29.52 6.19
CA PRO A 9 -15.65 -29.03 5.57
C PRO A 9 -15.43 -27.57 5.99
N ALA A 10 -14.27 -27.29 6.59
CA ALA A 10 -13.90 -25.92 6.91
C ALA A 10 -13.95 -25.09 5.62
N ALA A 11 -14.64 -23.95 5.66
CA ALA A 11 -14.77 -23.08 4.52
C ALA A 11 -13.36 -22.67 4.04
N GLN A 12 -13.03 -23.00 2.79
CA GLN A 12 -11.68 -22.79 2.26
C GLN A 12 -11.47 -21.33 1.88
N GLU A 13 -10.30 -20.80 2.24
CA GLU A 13 -9.81 -19.50 1.78
C GLU A 13 -9.84 -19.44 0.25
N ARG A 14 -10.29 -18.32 -0.32
CA ARG A 14 -10.25 -18.13 -1.77
C ARG A 14 -8.88 -17.58 -2.14
N ILE A 15 -8.13 -18.32 -2.93
CA ILE A 15 -6.72 -18.02 -3.23
C ILE A 15 -6.49 -18.02 -4.73
N VAL A 16 -5.83 -16.97 -5.22
CA VAL A 16 -5.35 -16.86 -6.60
C VAL A 16 -3.85 -16.62 -6.58
N SER A 17 -3.08 -17.36 -7.38
CA SER A 17 -1.63 -17.22 -7.47
C SER A 17 -1.16 -17.17 -8.92
N GLY A 18 0.07 -16.69 -9.13
CA GLY A 18 0.70 -16.64 -10.45
C GLY A 18 2.16 -17.07 -10.39
N PRO A 19 2.69 -17.70 -11.46
CA PRO A 19 4.07 -18.16 -11.51
C PRO A 19 5.07 -17.01 -11.57
N LEU A 20 6.24 -17.20 -10.96
CA LEU A 20 7.37 -16.27 -11.00
C LEU A 20 7.95 -16.14 -12.40
N LEU A 21 8.20 -17.27 -13.09
CA LEU A 21 8.95 -17.33 -14.34
C LEU A 21 10.29 -16.58 -14.19
N ASP A 22 10.77 -15.91 -15.23
CA ASP A 22 12.04 -15.14 -15.20
C ASP A 22 11.85 -13.68 -14.75
N ARG A 23 10.81 -13.39 -13.95
CA ARG A 23 10.49 -12.01 -13.57
C ARG A 23 11.43 -11.50 -12.47
N THR A 24 12.07 -10.37 -12.74
CA THR A 24 12.88 -9.62 -11.77
C THR A 24 12.23 -8.29 -11.36
N ALA A 25 11.17 -7.87 -12.07
CA ALA A 25 10.33 -6.73 -11.75
C ALA A 25 8.85 -7.01 -12.09
N ALA A 26 7.93 -6.39 -11.35
CA ALA A 26 6.49 -6.55 -11.52
C ALA A 26 5.70 -5.35 -11.02
N TRP A 27 4.44 -5.26 -11.45
CA TRP A 27 3.48 -4.23 -11.04
C TRP A 27 2.30 -4.89 -10.37
N LEU A 28 1.87 -4.36 -9.23
CA LEU A 28 0.61 -4.71 -8.58
C LEU A 28 -0.33 -3.51 -8.66
N THR A 29 -1.57 -3.73 -9.07
CA THR A 29 -2.65 -2.74 -8.97
C THR A 29 -3.89 -3.36 -8.36
N VAL A 30 -4.36 -2.83 -7.23
CA VAL A 30 -5.66 -3.20 -6.63
C VAL A 30 -6.67 -2.13 -7.01
N SER A 31 -7.61 -2.48 -7.89
CA SER A 31 -8.45 -1.50 -8.60
C SER A 31 -9.80 -1.25 -7.96
N ASP A 32 -10.21 -2.09 -7.02
CA ASP A 32 -11.49 -1.99 -6.31
C ASP A 32 -11.23 -1.79 -4.82
N ALA A 33 -12.10 -1.01 -4.16
CA ALA A 33 -11.98 -0.72 -2.74
C ALA A 33 -12.32 -1.95 -1.89
N ALA A 34 -11.72 -2.02 -0.70
CA ALA A 34 -11.97 -3.07 0.29
C ALA A 34 -12.12 -2.46 1.68
N ALA A 35 -12.70 -3.19 2.62
CA ALA A 35 -12.68 -2.76 4.03
C ALA A 35 -11.24 -2.75 4.56
N ARG A 36 -10.45 -3.79 4.22
CA ARG A 36 -9.05 -3.90 4.61
C ARG A 36 -8.18 -4.46 3.50
N VAL A 37 -7.02 -3.85 3.27
CA VAL A 37 -5.99 -4.37 2.36
C VAL A 37 -4.71 -4.64 3.15
N ARG A 38 -4.19 -5.87 3.06
CA ARG A 38 -2.90 -6.27 3.61
C ARG A 38 -1.94 -6.65 2.50
N VAL A 39 -0.78 -6.01 2.47
CA VAL A 39 0.31 -6.37 1.53
C VAL A 39 1.54 -6.75 2.32
N ARG A 40 2.16 -7.87 1.96
CA ARG A 40 3.47 -8.26 2.52
C ARG A 40 4.37 -8.93 1.49
N PHE A 41 5.66 -8.92 1.76
CA PHE A 41 6.62 -9.74 1.02
C PHE A 41 6.84 -11.09 1.68
N ALA A 42 7.19 -12.10 0.88
CA ALA A 42 7.65 -13.39 1.36
C ALA A 42 8.60 -14.06 0.36
N ARG A 43 9.41 -15.01 0.85
CA ARG A 43 10.10 -15.96 -0.03
C ARG A 43 9.06 -16.94 -0.57
N MET A 44 8.85 -16.94 -1.88
CA MET A 44 7.89 -17.82 -2.55
C MET A 44 8.55 -18.45 -3.77
N PRO A 45 9.22 -19.61 -3.63
CA PRO A 45 9.87 -20.28 -4.76
C PRO A 45 8.88 -20.54 -5.89
N GLY A 46 9.23 -20.13 -7.12
CA GLY A 46 8.40 -20.36 -8.31
C GLY A 46 7.09 -19.55 -8.41
N VAL A 47 6.73 -18.76 -7.39
CA VAL A 47 5.47 -18.02 -7.33
C VAL A 47 5.74 -16.51 -7.28
N LEU A 48 5.07 -15.73 -8.13
CA LEU A 48 5.19 -14.29 -8.20
C LEU A 48 4.36 -13.60 -7.11
N TYR A 49 3.11 -14.04 -6.94
CA TYR A 49 2.17 -13.47 -6.00
C TYR A 49 1.18 -14.52 -5.51
N ARG A 50 0.59 -14.26 -4.35
CA ARG A 50 -0.59 -14.93 -3.82
C ARG A 50 -1.57 -13.87 -3.33
N VAL A 51 -2.79 -13.88 -3.83
CA VAL A 51 -3.88 -13.01 -3.39
C VAL A 51 -4.94 -13.89 -2.76
N SER A 52 -5.45 -13.51 -1.60
CA SER A 52 -6.48 -14.27 -0.92
C SER A 52 -7.47 -13.41 -0.16
N THR A 53 -8.65 -13.97 0.07
CA THR A 53 -9.70 -13.41 0.94
C THR A 53 -10.20 -14.51 1.88
N GLY A 54 -10.74 -14.11 3.04
CA GLY A 54 -11.41 -15.03 3.95
C GLY A 54 -12.49 -15.85 3.22
N ALA A 55 -12.76 -17.06 3.70
CA ALA A 55 -13.77 -17.91 3.10
C ALA A 55 -15.17 -17.26 3.21
N ASP A 56 -15.46 -16.65 4.35
CA ASP A 56 -16.67 -15.90 4.67
C ASP A 56 -16.69 -14.46 4.13
N ALA A 57 -15.58 -13.96 3.59
CA ALA A 57 -15.49 -12.58 3.09
C ALA A 57 -16.57 -12.26 2.04
N GLY A 58 -17.13 -11.05 2.13
CA GLY A 58 -18.11 -10.49 1.20
C GLY A 58 -17.57 -10.21 -0.21
N VAL A 59 -16.24 -10.31 -0.37
CA VAL A 59 -15.53 -10.22 -1.66
C VAL A 59 -14.67 -11.45 -1.95
N ALA A 60 -14.44 -11.69 -3.24
CA ALA A 60 -13.50 -12.67 -3.76
C ALA A 60 -12.54 -12.00 -4.76
N PRO A 61 -11.26 -12.40 -4.78
CA PRO A 61 -10.28 -11.78 -5.66
C PRO A 61 -10.38 -12.36 -7.08
N VAL A 62 -10.38 -11.47 -8.08
CA VAL A 62 -10.24 -11.80 -9.49
C VAL A 62 -8.95 -11.16 -9.99
N VAL A 63 -7.97 -11.99 -10.36
CA VAL A 63 -6.65 -11.50 -10.76
C VAL A 63 -6.44 -11.67 -12.26
N THR A 64 -6.16 -10.56 -12.94
CA THR A 64 -5.72 -10.56 -14.33
C THR A 64 -4.21 -10.34 -14.38
N ARG A 65 -3.50 -11.19 -15.13
CA ARG A 65 -2.05 -11.06 -15.33
C ARG A 65 -1.74 -10.78 -16.80
N ARG A 66 -0.96 -9.74 -17.06
CA ARG A 66 -0.38 -9.44 -18.39
C ARG A 66 1.11 -9.15 -18.24
N GLY A 67 1.95 -10.10 -18.65
CA GLY A 67 3.40 -10.00 -18.43
C GLY A 67 3.74 -9.93 -16.93
N GLY A 68 4.42 -8.87 -16.51
CA GLY A 68 4.71 -8.58 -15.10
C GLY A 68 3.62 -7.75 -14.39
N ARG A 69 2.54 -7.38 -15.06
CA ARG A 69 1.44 -6.60 -14.47
C ARG A 69 0.39 -7.53 -13.88
N VAL A 70 0.08 -7.32 -12.60
CA VAL A 70 -0.89 -8.05 -11.81
C VAL A 70 -1.98 -7.06 -11.40
N THR A 71 -3.17 -7.21 -11.96
CA THR A 71 -4.33 -6.41 -11.61
C THR A 71 -5.28 -7.25 -10.76
N VAL A 72 -5.54 -6.80 -9.54
CA VAL A 72 -6.49 -7.41 -8.62
C VAL A 72 -7.78 -6.59 -8.65
N ARG A 73 -8.87 -7.30 -8.94
CA ARG A 73 -10.25 -6.81 -8.82
C ARG A 73 -10.99 -7.62 -7.78
N LEU A 74 -12.08 -7.08 -7.26
CA LEU A 74 -12.91 -7.72 -6.25
C LEU A 74 -14.32 -7.91 -6.78
N THR A 75 -14.84 -9.14 -6.65
CA THR A 75 -16.24 -9.43 -6.95
C THR A 75 -16.99 -9.73 -5.66
N LYS A 76 -18.23 -9.27 -5.56
CA LYS A 76 -19.10 -9.59 -4.42
C LYS A 76 -19.39 -11.09 -4.38
N THR A 77 -19.44 -11.67 -3.19
CA THR A 77 -19.73 -13.08 -2.95
C THR A 77 -21.12 -13.31 -2.36
N GLY A 78 -21.78 -12.25 -1.89
CA GLY A 78 -23.05 -12.32 -1.17
C GLY A 78 -22.92 -12.82 0.28
N ARG A 79 -21.69 -12.89 0.82
CA ARG A 79 -21.43 -13.21 2.22
C ARG A 79 -21.23 -11.93 3.04
N ASP A 80 -21.37 -12.04 4.35
CA ASP A 80 -21.31 -10.89 5.28
C ASP A 80 -19.96 -10.75 6.00
N GLY A 81 -18.99 -11.61 5.71
CA GLY A 81 -17.65 -11.53 6.32
C GLY A 81 -16.87 -10.31 5.83
N LEU A 82 -15.87 -9.90 6.61
CA LEU A 82 -15.06 -8.71 6.33
C LEU A 82 -14.47 -8.75 4.90
N ASP A 83 -14.61 -7.63 4.19
CA ASP A 83 -13.97 -7.42 2.88
C ASP A 83 -12.46 -7.17 3.04
N GLU A 84 -11.74 -8.21 3.46
CA GLU A 84 -10.30 -8.20 3.62
C GLU A 84 -9.61 -8.94 2.47
N VAL A 85 -8.66 -8.25 1.85
CA VAL A 85 -7.78 -8.79 0.81
C VAL A 85 -6.36 -8.89 1.33
N ARG A 86 -5.79 -10.08 1.29
CA ARG A 86 -4.41 -10.38 1.68
C ARG A 86 -3.57 -10.64 0.45
N ILE A 87 -2.46 -9.93 0.33
CA ILE A 87 -1.59 -9.99 -0.83
C ILE A 87 -0.18 -10.30 -0.35
N VAL A 88 0.37 -11.42 -0.83
CA VAL A 88 1.75 -11.81 -0.62
C VAL A 88 2.49 -11.69 -1.94
N LEU A 89 3.57 -10.92 -1.94
CA LEU A 89 4.40 -10.64 -3.10
C LEU A 89 5.76 -11.31 -2.96
N ASN A 90 6.33 -11.77 -4.07
CA ASN A 90 7.65 -12.40 -4.04
C ASN A 90 8.71 -11.35 -3.72
N ARG A 91 9.44 -11.56 -2.62
CA ARG A 91 10.44 -10.62 -2.10
C ARG A 91 11.67 -10.45 -3.00
N GLN A 92 11.93 -11.39 -3.92
CA GLN A 92 13.08 -11.33 -4.84
C GLN A 92 12.81 -10.45 -6.06
N VAL A 93 11.56 -10.02 -6.25
CA VAL A 93 11.12 -9.19 -7.37
C VAL A 93 11.06 -7.72 -6.92
N ARG A 94 11.39 -6.80 -7.82
CA ARG A 94 11.23 -5.36 -7.61
C ARG A 94 9.80 -4.93 -7.99
N TRP A 95 9.08 -4.31 -7.06
CA TRP A 95 7.64 -4.03 -7.23
C TRP A 95 7.30 -2.55 -7.33
N ASP A 96 6.45 -2.21 -8.31
CA ASP A 96 5.61 -1.00 -8.30
C ASP A 96 4.22 -1.39 -7.77
N ILE A 97 3.82 -0.84 -6.63
CA ILE A 97 2.59 -1.21 -5.92
C ILE A 97 1.63 -0.03 -5.94
N ARG A 98 0.39 -0.25 -6.43
CA ARG A 98 -0.63 0.79 -6.53
C ARG A 98 -1.96 0.31 -5.95
N LEU A 99 -2.49 1.08 -5.01
CA LEU A 99 -3.77 0.83 -4.34
C LEU A 99 -4.72 2.03 -4.52
N PRO A 100 -5.03 2.44 -5.77
CA PRO A 100 -5.72 3.71 -6.04
C PRO A 100 -7.15 3.78 -5.50
N ALA A 101 -7.83 2.64 -5.38
CA ALA A 101 -9.23 2.60 -4.94
C ALA A 101 -9.43 2.89 -3.45
N GLY A 102 -8.35 2.86 -2.67
CA GLY A 102 -8.41 3.06 -1.22
C GLY A 102 -8.95 1.85 -0.44
N ALA A 103 -9.00 1.99 0.88
CA ALA A 103 -9.63 1.02 1.79
C ALA A 103 -9.94 1.69 3.14
N GLY A 104 -10.82 1.11 3.96
CA GLY A 104 -10.97 1.57 5.35
C GLY A 104 -9.64 1.52 6.10
N GLU A 105 -8.94 0.39 5.98
CA GLU A 105 -7.60 0.18 6.51
C GLU A 105 -6.64 -0.38 5.45
N GLN A 106 -5.42 0.15 5.42
CA GLN A 106 -4.35 -0.35 4.58
C GLN A 106 -3.11 -0.65 5.43
N GLN A 107 -2.67 -1.91 5.42
CA GLN A 107 -1.49 -2.36 6.15
C GLN A 107 -0.48 -2.98 5.19
N LEU A 108 0.61 -2.27 4.94
CA LEU A 108 1.62 -2.63 3.95
C LEU A 108 2.94 -2.90 4.66
N ASN A 109 3.22 -4.18 4.96
CA ASN A 109 4.50 -4.59 5.49
C ASN A 109 5.47 -4.95 4.35
N LEU A 110 6.24 -3.96 3.91
CA LEU A 110 7.10 -4.03 2.75
C LEU A 110 8.59 -4.21 3.12
N ARG A 111 8.92 -4.34 4.41
CA ARG A 111 10.30 -4.37 4.96
C ARG A 111 11.21 -5.42 4.31
N ASP A 112 10.65 -6.57 3.95
CA ASP A 112 11.44 -7.73 3.50
C ASP A 112 11.66 -7.80 1.98
N GLY A 113 11.17 -6.82 1.21
CA GLY A 113 11.22 -6.86 -0.25
C GLY A 113 11.85 -5.63 -0.88
N ARG A 114 11.57 -5.44 -2.19
CA ARG A 114 12.14 -4.36 -2.99
C ARG A 114 11.03 -3.56 -3.64
N VAL A 115 10.94 -2.28 -3.30
CA VAL A 115 9.88 -1.37 -3.76
C VAL A 115 10.48 -0.31 -4.67
N GLN A 116 9.95 -0.19 -5.89
CA GLN A 116 10.30 0.86 -6.85
C GLN A 116 9.35 2.05 -6.77
N ARG A 117 8.10 1.81 -6.38
CA ARG A 117 7.06 2.82 -6.22
C ARG A 117 5.96 2.30 -5.32
N LEU A 118 5.36 3.20 -4.55
CA LEU A 118 4.15 2.93 -3.79
C LEU A 118 3.13 4.05 -4.04
N GLU A 119 1.90 3.67 -4.42
CA GLU A 119 0.73 4.54 -4.45
C GLU A 119 -0.34 3.99 -3.53
N VAL A 120 -0.86 4.85 -2.66
CA VAL A 120 -1.89 4.56 -1.67
C VAL A 120 -3.06 5.52 -1.91
N GLY A 121 -4.24 4.97 -2.20
CA GLY A 121 -5.47 5.74 -2.32
C GLY A 121 -5.99 6.25 -0.96
N SER A 122 -7.27 6.63 -0.93
CA SER A 122 -7.90 7.11 0.31
C SER A 122 -7.96 6.02 1.38
N ALA A 123 -7.76 6.39 2.65
CA ALA A 123 -7.93 5.46 3.75
C ALA A 123 -8.33 6.11 5.08
N GLY A 124 -9.02 5.36 5.94
CA GLY A 124 -9.17 5.76 7.35
C GLY A 124 -7.83 5.68 8.07
N LEU A 125 -7.15 4.53 7.90
CA LEU A 125 -5.82 4.24 8.42
C LEU A 125 -4.92 3.66 7.32
N ALA A 126 -3.74 4.22 7.15
CA ALA A 126 -2.67 3.67 6.31
C ALA A 126 -1.41 3.44 7.15
N GLU A 127 -1.07 2.18 7.41
CA GLU A 127 0.17 1.77 8.06
C GLU A 127 1.11 1.17 7.01
N VAL A 128 2.27 1.81 6.82
CA VAL A 128 3.24 1.43 5.81
C VAL A 128 4.59 1.20 6.48
N TRP A 129 5.13 -0.01 6.35
CA TRP A 129 6.50 -0.31 6.74
C TRP A 129 7.35 -0.50 5.50
N LEU A 130 8.22 0.46 5.23
CA LEU A 130 9.04 0.50 4.02
C LEU A 130 10.37 -0.26 4.20
N PRO A 131 10.90 -0.90 3.14
CA PRO A 131 12.24 -1.47 3.16
C PRO A 131 13.31 -0.37 3.09
N GLU A 132 14.58 -0.73 3.14
CA GLU A 132 15.64 0.18 2.70
C GLU A 132 15.45 0.49 1.20
N PRO A 133 15.45 1.77 0.78
CA PRO A 133 15.23 2.13 -0.62
C PRO A 133 16.45 1.82 -1.48
N GLU A 134 16.22 1.54 -2.76
CA GLU A 134 17.26 1.53 -3.80
C GLU A 134 17.03 2.75 -4.70
N GLY A 135 17.89 3.76 -4.59
CA GLY A 135 17.71 5.06 -5.22
C GLY A 135 16.61 5.92 -4.56
N THR A 136 16.03 6.84 -5.33
CA THR A 136 14.92 7.66 -4.85
C THR A 136 13.59 6.96 -5.12
N VAL A 137 12.95 6.44 -4.06
CA VAL A 137 11.68 5.70 -4.17
C VAL A 137 10.50 6.65 -3.92
N PRO A 138 9.59 6.86 -4.90
CA PRO A 138 8.39 7.64 -4.69
C PRO A 138 7.33 6.87 -3.89
N VAL A 139 6.74 7.56 -2.91
CA VAL A 139 5.53 7.13 -2.20
C VAL A 139 4.48 8.23 -2.37
N VAL A 140 3.29 7.89 -2.84
CA VAL A 140 2.23 8.87 -3.09
C VAL A 140 0.94 8.44 -2.40
N PHE A 141 0.43 9.30 -1.53
CA PHE A 141 -0.94 9.23 -1.03
C PHE A 141 -1.82 10.04 -1.98
N THR A 142 -2.55 9.36 -2.86
CA THR A 142 -3.32 9.98 -3.96
C THR A 142 -4.70 10.46 -3.52
N GLY A 143 -5.19 10.01 -2.36
CA GLY A 143 -6.46 10.43 -1.76
C GLY A 143 -6.29 10.87 -0.31
N GLY A 144 -7.37 11.36 0.30
CA GLY A 144 -7.36 11.76 1.71
C GLY A 144 -7.15 10.57 2.64
N VAL A 145 -6.33 10.76 3.67
CA VAL A 145 -6.06 9.73 4.67
C VAL A 145 -6.32 10.26 6.08
N GLY A 146 -7.14 9.55 6.86
CA GLY A 146 -7.40 9.91 8.25
C GLY A 146 -6.13 9.89 9.10
N THR A 147 -5.44 8.75 9.14
CA THR A 147 -4.13 8.61 9.79
C THR A 147 -3.16 7.84 8.89
N ALA A 148 -1.99 8.42 8.63
CA ALA A 148 -0.89 7.78 7.92
C ALA A 148 0.28 7.53 8.88
N VAL A 149 0.66 6.27 9.07
CA VAL A 149 1.86 5.86 9.82
C VAL A 149 2.86 5.27 8.84
N VAL A 150 3.98 5.95 8.65
CA VAL A 150 5.05 5.51 7.75
C VAL A 150 6.28 5.17 8.58
N SER A 151 6.69 3.91 8.53
CA SER A 151 7.90 3.42 9.18
C SER A 151 9.00 3.20 8.16
N VAL A 152 10.15 3.84 8.36
CA VAL A 152 11.37 3.70 7.54
C VAL A 152 12.53 3.20 8.41
N GLY A 153 13.65 2.79 7.81
CA GLY A 153 14.86 2.44 8.56
C GLY A 153 15.48 3.66 9.27
N ASN A 154 16.20 3.43 10.37
CA ASN A 154 16.81 4.47 11.21
C ASN A 154 17.74 5.46 10.48
N ARG A 155 18.23 5.11 9.29
CA ARG A 155 19.12 5.96 8.50
C ARG A 155 18.56 6.32 7.14
N THR A 156 17.28 6.01 6.89
CA THR A 156 16.65 6.22 5.60
C THR A 156 16.09 7.64 5.51
N PRO A 157 16.64 8.51 4.66
CA PRO A 157 16.22 9.91 4.60
C PRO A 157 14.87 10.05 3.90
N VAL A 158 14.03 10.95 4.42
CA VAL A 158 12.68 11.17 3.90
C VAL A 158 12.46 12.64 3.59
N ARG A 159 11.85 12.91 2.44
CA ARG A 159 11.21 14.20 2.14
C ARG A 159 9.73 13.97 2.00
N MET A 160 8.92 14.81 2.61
CA MET A 160 7.47 14.81 2.43
C MET A 160 6.97 16.14 1.90
N ARG A 161 6.08 16.10 0.91
CA ARG A 161 5.32 17.26 0.44
C ARG A 161 3.83 17.04 0.72
N LEU A 162 3.22 17.97 1.42
CA LEU A 162 1.80 17.96 1.77
C LEU A 162 1.08 18.98 0.89
N THR A 163 0.31 18.51 -0.09
CA THR A 163 -0.34 19.41 -1.06
C THR A 163 -1.51 20.14 -0.42
N GLU A 164 -2.39 19.41 0.26
CA GLU A 164 -3.56 19.95 0.95
C GLU A 164 -3.33 20.17 2.46
N GLY A 165 -2.15 19.83 2.97
CA GLY A 165 -1.77 19.99 4.37
C GLY A 165 -2.06 18.77 5.24
N ALA A 166 -1.91 18.94 6.55
CA ALA A 166 -2.21 17.91 7.54
C ALA A 166 -2.76 18.50 8.84
N GLY A 167 -3.67 17.79 9.51
CA GLY A 167 -4.17 18.19 10.83
C GLY A 167 -3.13 18.04 11.94
N SER A 168 -2.22 17.07 11.83
CA SER A 168 -1.05 16.93 12.69
C SER A 168 0.07 16.20 11.99
N VAL A 169 1.30 16.49 12.41
CA VAL A 169 2.52 15.85 11.91
C VAL A 169 3.41 15.52 13.10
N ASN A 170 3.85 14.27 13.16
CA ASN A 170 4.88 13.81 14.08
C ASN A 170 5.96 13.05 13.29
N THR A 171 7.17 13.59 13.27
CA THR A 171 8.35 13.00 12.64
C THR A 171 9.52 13.08 13.63
N PRO A 172 10.61 12.32 13.44
CA PRO A 172 11.75 12.34 14.37
C PRO A 172 12.42 13.72 14.49
N TRP A 173 12.22 14.62 13.53
CA TRP A 173 12.83 15.95 13.49
C TRP A 173 11.82 17.10 13.50
N THR A 174 10.52 16.83 13.53
CA THR A 174 9.47 17.86 13.47
C THR A 174 8.18 17.34 14.07
N VAL A 175 7.59 18.10 14.99
CA VAL A 175 6.26 17.86 15.56
C VAL A 175 5.43 19.13 15.41
N ASN A 176 4.28 19.04 14.74
CA ASN A 176 3.40 20.18 14.46
C ASN A 176 1.93 19.79 14.68
N ASN A 177 1.16 20.70 15.27
CA ASN A 177 -0.30 20.65 15.32
C ASN A 177 -0.85 21.60 14.25
N GLY A 178 -1.35 21.03 13.16
CA GLY A 178 -1.65 21.75 11.93
C GLY A 178 -0.41 21.94 11.07
N THR A 179 -0.51 21.62 9.79
CA THR A 179 0.53 21.87 8.79
C THR A 179 -0.15 22.34 7.52
N ALA A 180 0.22 23.54 7.07
CA ALA A 180 -0.44 24.20 5.95
C ALA A 180 -0.25 23.45 4.63
N ALA A 181 -1.20 23.66 3.71
CA ALA A 181 -1.08 23.26 2.32
C ALA A 181 0.23 23.78 1.70
N GLY A 182 0.84 22.98 0.82
CA GLY A 182 2.12 23.27 0.17
C GLY A 182 3.36 23.03 1.03
N THR A 183 3.24 22.66 2.31
CA THR A 183 4.40 22.44 3.19
C THR A 183 5.28 21.30 2.68
N VAL A 184 6.60 21.51 2.74
CA VAL A 184 7.61 20.48 2.50
C VAL A 184 8.37 20.22 3.78
N LEU A 185 8.25 19.01 4.31
CA LEU A 185 9.04 18.50 5.42
C LEU A 185 10.26 17.78 4.84
N LEU A 186 11.44 18.12 5.34
CA LEU A 186 12.68 17.66 4.78
C LEU A 186 13.60 17.16 5.88
N ASP A 187 13.98 15.89 5.82
CA ASP A 187 15.12 15.38 6.57
C ASP A 187 16.39 16.15 6.12
N PRO A 188 17.18 16.73 7.04
CA PRO A 188 18.38 17.50 6.71
C PRO A 188 19.37 16.77 5.79
N VAL A 189 19.49 15.44 5.87
CA VAL A 189 20.45 14.67 5.05
C VAL A 189 19.89 14.27 3.68
N PHE A 190 18.59 14.46 3.43
CA PHE A 190 17.89 13.99 2.23
C PHE A 190 18.57 14.42 0.91
N ARG A 191 19.02 15.68 0.81
CA ARG A 191 19.59 16.22 -0.43
C ARG A 191 20.87 15.49 -0.85
N ARG A 192 21.66 15.03 0.13
CA ARG A 192 22.95 14.36 -0.10
C ARG A 192 22.82 12.83 -0.24
N ALA A 193 21.70 12.27 0.22
CA ALA A 193 21.47 10.84 0.19
C ALA A 193 21.20 10.31 -1.23
N ARG A 194 21.75 9.15 -1.58
CA ARG A 194 21.45 8.46 -2.85
C ARG A 194 20.15 7.67 -2.75
N ASP A 195 20.03 6.92 -1.66
CA ASP A 195 18.90 6.06 -1.34
C ASP A 195 17.98 6.77 -0.35
N ARG A 196 16.74 7.04 -0.75
CA ARG A 196 15.83 7.93 0.00
C ARG A 196 14.37 7.79 -0.44
N TYR A 197 13.44 8.17 0.45
CA TYR A 197 12.02 8.20 0.13
C TYR A 197 11.53 9.62 -0.19
N ALA A 198 10.92 9.77 -1.36
CA ALA A 198 10.20 10.99 -1.75
C ALA A 198 8.69 10.78 -1.57
N ILE A 199 8.16 11.21 -0.45
CA ILE A 199 6.76 11.05 -0.08
C ILE A 199 5.95 12.28 -0.52
N ARG A 200 4.79 12.05 -1.12
CA ARG A 200 3.83 13.11 -1.47
C ARG A 200 2.45 12.72 -0.95
N ALA A 201 1.79 13.66 -0.29
CA ALA A 201 0.36 13.59 -0.03
C ALA A 201 -0.33 14.58 -0.97
N GLU A 202 -1.10 14.04 -1.92
CA GLU A 202 -1.88 14.82 -2.87
C GLU A 202 -3.20 15.24 -2.23
N GLY A 203 -3.87 14.32 -1.52
CA GLY A 203 -4.99 14.64 -0.62
C GLY A 203 -4.55 15.02 0.80
N GLY A 204 -5.47 15.60 1.57
CA GLY A 204 -5.25 15.97 2.97
C GLY A 204 -5.02 14.77 3.91
N LEU A 205 -4.19 14.98 4.92
CA LEU A 205 -3.95 14.01 6.00
C LEU A 205 -4.58 14.50 7.32
N GLY A 206 -5.33 13.65 8.03
CA GLY A 206 -5.76 13.99 9.39
C GLY A 206 -4.57 14.01 10.36
N ALA A 207 -3.82 12.91 10.39
CA ALA A 207 -2.58 12.77 11.14
C ALA A 207 -1.51 12.06 10.32
N LEU A 208 -0.28 12.55 10.42
CA LEU A 208 0.90 11.92 9.86
C LEU A 208 1.88 11.56 10.98
N VAL A 209 2.32 10.30 11.00
CA VAL A 209 3.40 9.84 11.87
C VAL A 209 4.48 9.18 11.01
N VAL A 210 5.70 9.71 11.07
CA VAL A 210 6.89 9.06 10.52
C VAL A 210 7.70 8.46 11.65
N ARG A 211 7.95 7.15 11.58
CA ARG A 211 8.74 6.41 12.55
C ARG A 211 10.03 5.92 11.93
N GLN A 212 11.11 6.03 12.67
CA GLN A 212 12.35 5.35 12.38
C GLN A 212 12.35 4.00 13.12
N SER A 213 12.54 2.91 12.39
CA SER A 213 12.66 1.56 12.94
C SER A 213 14.15 1.24 13.03
N ALA A 214 14.62 0.78 14.19
CA ALA A 214 15.93 0.15 14.28
C ALA A 214 15.97 -0.99 13.25
N GLY A 215 16.83 -0.84 12.23
CA GLY A 215 16.87 -1.75 11.11
C GLY A 215 17.25 -3.15 11.61
N GLY A 216 16.35 -4.11 11.43
CA GLY A 216 16.54 -5.50 11.86
C GLY A 216 16.49 -5.67 13.38
N GLU A 217 15.72 -6.65 13.84
CA GLU A 217 15.94 -7.16 15.19
C GLU A 217 17.42 -7.59 15.35
N PRO A 218 18.00 -7.46 16.55
CA PRO A 218 19.20 -8.20 16.88
C PRO A 218 18.90 -9.67 16.66
N ARG A 219 19.45 -10.24 15.58
CA ARG A 219 19.44 -11.67 15.35
C ARG A 219 20.20 -12.28 16.52
N VAL A 220 19.49 -12.84 17.50
CA VAL A 220 20.07 -13.81 18.42
C VAL A 220 20.51 -14.97 17.54
N VAL A 221 21.78 -14.94 17.14
CA VAL A 221 22.45 -16.10 16.58
C VAL A 221 22.52 -17.08 17.74
N ALA A 222 21.60 -18.03 17.78
CA ALA A 222 21.80 -19.23 18.58
C ALA A 222 23.17 -19.82 18.16
N PRO A 223 24.11 -20.04 19.09
CA PRO A 223 25.38 -20.61 18.74
C PRO A 223 25.16 -21.97 18.07
N ALA A 224 25.84 -22.16 16.95
CA ALA A 224 25.84 -23.40 16.22
C ALA A 224 26.46 -24.51 17.08
N GLY A 225 25.68 -25.59 17.26
CA GLY A 225 26.19 -26.95 17.44
C GLY A 225 26.87 -27.27 18.76
N GLU A 226 26.11 -27.88 19.67
CA GLU A 226 26.62 -29.04 20.40
C GLU A 226 25.60 -30.19 20.34
N PRO A 227 26.07 -31.45 20.18
CA PRO A 227 25.23 -32.60 19.88
C PRO A 227 24.48 -33.10 21.13
N TRP A 228 23.19 -33.36 20.96
CA TRP A 228 22.39 -34.08 21.94
C TRP A 228 22.86 -35.53 22.03
N THR A 229 23.58 -35.87 23.10
CA THR A 229 23.60 -37.23 23.64
C THR A 229 23.31 -37.21 25.13
N ALA A 230 22.53 -38.20 25.53
CA ALA A 230 22.23 -38.65 26.89
C ALA A 230 21.11 -37.92 27.66
N ARG A 231 19.89 -38.49 27.53
CA ARG A 231 19.03 -38.75 28.71
C ARG A 231 19.84 -39.58 29.72
N PRO A 232 19.67 -39.41 31.05
CA PRO A 232 18.48 -39.97 31.69
C PRO A 232 17.96 -39.28 32.97
N ARG A 233 16.77 -39.77 33.36
CA ARG A 233 16.15 -39.84 34.70
C ARG A 233 15.61 -38.56 35.35
N ASN A 234 14.28 -38.47 35.22
CA ASN A 234 13.33 -38.07 36.26
C ASN A 234 13.82 -38.44 37.68
N PRO A 235 13.74 -37.50 38.63
CA PRO A 235 12.99 -37.80 39.84
C PRO A 235 12.02 -36.69 40.25
N VAL A 236 10.83 -37.15 40.61
CA VAL A 236 10.03 -36.74 41.78
C VAL A 236 9.64 -35.26 41.89
N ARG A 237 8.35 -35.04 41.70
CA ARG A 237 7.61 -33.86 42.18
C ARG A 237 7.74 -33.75 43.70
N GLU A 238 8.23 -32.61 44.17
CA GLU A 238 7.91 -32.11 45.51
C GLU A 238 7.14 -30.77 45.39
N PRO A 239 6.16 -30.55 46.30
CA PRO A 239 5.18 -29.47 46.19
C PRO A 239 5.78 -28.12 46.63
N TRP A 240 5.58 -27.10 45.79
CA TRP A 240 5.83 -25.71 46.17
C TRP A 240 4.91 -25.30 47.32
N THR A 241 5.51 -24.94 48.45
CA THR A 241 4.86 -24.34 49.61
C THR A 241 4.63 -22.86 49.35
N ALA A 242 3.40 -22.38 49.53
CA ALA A 242 3.06 -20.97 49.44
C ALA A 242 3.69 -20.20 50.63
N PRO A 243 4.23 -18.98 50.43
CA PRO A 243 4.59 -18.10 51.53
C PRO A 243 3.33 -17.49 52.18
N PRO A 244 3.38 -17.19 53.49
CA PRO A 244 2.22 -16.81 54.29
C PRO A 244 1.70 -15.40 53.96
N GLU A 245 0.37 -15.28 54.02
CA GLU A 245 -0.38 -14.02 53.98
C GLU A 245 -0.08 -13.17 55.22
N ASP A 246 0.31 -11.91 55.01
CA ASP A 246 0.43 -10.90 56.05
C ASP A 246 -0.90 -10.14 56.21
N PRO A 247 -1.43 -9.96 57.44
CA PRO A 247 -2.77 -9.43 57.65
C PRO A 247 -2.80 -7.89 57.72
N VAL A 248 -3.88 -7.34 57.13
CA VAL A 248 -4.60 -6.13 57.55
C VAL A 248 -3.83 -4.79 57.50
N ARG A 249 -4.15 -3.98 56.50
CA ARG A 249 -4.18 -2.51 56.63
C ARG A 249 -5.52 -1.95 56.16
N GLU A 250 -6.19 -1.29 57.08
CA GLU A 250 -7.49 -0.62 56.96
C GLU A 250 -7.53 0.43 55.82
N PRO A 251 -8.70 0.62 55.17
CA PRO A 251 -8.90 1.72 54.25
C PRO A 251 -9.08 3.04 55.02
N ARG A 252 -8.06 3.90 54.98
CA ARG A 252 -8.22 5.31 55.35
C ARG A 252 -9.13 6.01 54.34
N THR A 253 -10.23 6.51 54.88
CA THR A 253 -11.21 7.42 54.29
C THR A 253 -10.54 8.67 53.72
N VAL A 254 -10.62 8.86 52.41
CA VAL A 254 -10.35 10.16 51.77
C VAL A 254 -11.66 10.90 51.65
N ARG A 255 -11.80 11.91 52.52
CA ARG A 255 -12.92 12.83 52.61
C ARG A 255 -12.92 13.74 51.37
N ALA A 256 -13.98 13.70 50.58
CA ALA A 256 -14.26 14.67 49.54
C ALA A 256 -14.49 16.05 50.16
N GLY A 257 -13.57 16.99 49.91
CA GLY A 257 -13.75 18.40 50.23
C GLY A 257 -14.21 19.17 48.98
N PRO A 258 -15.30 19.94 49.04
CA PRO A 258 -15.70 20.80 47.93
C PRO A 258 -14.84 22.09 47.90
N SER A 259 -14.18 22.35 46.77
CA SER A 259 -13.57 23.65 46.50
C SER A 259 -14.65 24.67 46.10
N PRO A 260 -14.65 25.89 46.68
CA PRO A 260 -15.52 26.97 46.25
C PRO A 260 -14.89 27.74 45.09
N ILE A 261 -15.47 27.64 43.89
CA ILE A 261 -15.18 28.58 42.80
C ILE A 261 -16.22 29.70 42.83
N ARG A 262 -15.72 30.89 43.17
CA ARG A 262 -16.36 32.21 43.05
C ARG A 262 -16.97 32.38 41.64
N LYS A 263 -18.29 32.52 41.57
CA LYS A 263 -19.00 33.14 40.44
C LYS A 263 -18.91 34.66 40.60
N THR A 264 -18.15 35.32 39.73
CA THR A 264 -18.32 36.74 39.45
C THR A 264 -19.47 36.90 38.45
N ALA A 265 -20.41 37.77 38.79
CA ALA A 265 -21.58 38.13 38.00
C ALA A 265 -21.32 39.40 37.18
N GLY A 266 -21.86 39.40 35.95
CA GLY A 266 -22.32 40.59 35.22
C GLY A 266 -21.45 41.07 34.03
N PRO A 267 -22.01 41.79 33.05
CA PRO A 267 -23.30 41.50 32.38
C PRO A 267 -23.26 41.72 30.84
N ASP A 268 -24.38 41.35 30.21
CA ASP A 268 -24.94 41.87 28.94
C ASP A 268 -24.19 41.73 27.61
N VAL A 269 -24.58 40.68 26.86
CA VAL A 269 -24.55 40.69 25.39
C VAL A 269 -26.00 40.79 24.89
N PRO A 270 -26.38 41.83 24.14
CA PRO A 270 -27.72 41.92 23.60
C PRO A 270 -27.91 40.95 22.42
N THR A 271 -29.00 40.21 22.49
CA THR A 271 -29.52 39.34 21.43
C THR A 271 -30.22 40.14 20.34
N ARG A 272 -30.16 39.59 19.12
CA ARG A 272 -31.05 39.73 17.93
C ARG A 272 -30.74 40.83 16.90
N PRO A 273 -31.23 40.70 15.63
CA PRO A 273 -31.79 39.52 14.95
C PRO A 273 -31.15 39.24 13.57
N SER A 274 -31.30 38.00 13.10
CA SER A 274 -31.35 37.70 11.67
C SER A 274 -32.82 37.79 11.22
N PRO A 275 -33.10 38.44 10.07
CA PRO A 275 -33.99 37.77 9.13
C PRO A 275 -33.57 37.93 7.66
N ALA A 276 -33.60 36.79 6.98
CA ALA A 276 -34.22 36.54 5.68
C ALA A 276 -33.99 37.49 4.48
N ALA A 277 -33.63 36.81 3.38
CA ALA A 277 -34.15 36.99 2.03
C ALA A 277 -33.81 38.29 1.28
N GLN A 278 -32.87 38.17 0.34
CA GLN A 278 -32.92 38.96 -0.89
C GLN A 278 -32.70 38.06 -2.12
N ALA A 279 -33.86 37.74 -2.69
CA ALA A 279 -34.21 37.67 -4.11
C ALA A 279 -33.10 37.52 -5.16
N ALA A 280 -33.30 36.46 -5.95
CA ALA A 280 -32.81 36.30 -7.31
C ALA A 280 -33.16 37.50 -8.22
N ARG A 281 -32.22 37.90 -9.08
CA ARG A 281 -32.50 38.31 -10.46
C ARG A 281 -31.35 37.95 -11.42
N PRO A 282 -31.67 37.65 -12.70
CA PRO A 282 -30.74 37.08 -13.67
C PRO A 282 -30.06 38.15 -14.52
N SER A 283 -28.82 37.90 -14.96
CA SER A 283 -28.21 38.65 -16.07
C SER A 283 -27.94 37.73 -17.25
N LYS A 284 -28.70 38.00 -18.32
CA LYS A 284 -28.57 37.44 -19.66
C LYS A 284 -27.36 38.04 -20.38
N VAL A 285 -26.67 37.18 -21.13
CA VAL A 285 -26.18 37.37 -22.52
C VAL A 285 -25.29 38.58 -22.83
N ALA A 286 -24.01 38.29 -23.16
CA ALA A 286 -23.34 38.85 -24.34
C ALA A 286 -22.01 38.10 -24.67
N LYS A 287 -21.98 37.49 -25.84
CA LYS A 287 -20.81 37.19 -26.69
C LYS A 287 -21.34 37.30 -28.14
N PRO A 288 -20.53 37.51 -29.20
CA PRO A 288 -19.13 37.95 -29.26
C PRO A 288 -18.88 39.04 -30.35
N SER A 289 -17.69 39.65 -30.37
CA SER A 289 -17.08 40.28 -31.57
C SER A 289 -15.57 40.28 -31.31
N ALA A 290 -14.76 39.51 -32.05
CA ALA A 290 -14.27 39.72 -33.41
C ALA A 290 -13.30 40.92 -33.50
N VAL A 291 -11.99 40.62 -33.38
CA VAL A 291 -10.90 41.47 -33.90
C VAL A 291 -9.95 40.55 -34.67
N GLN A 292 -9.70 40.92 -35.92
CA GLN A 292 -8.87 40.25 -36.91
C GLN A 292 -7.38 40.60 -36.75
N ARG A 293 -6.55 39.68 -37.24
CA ARG A 293 -5.07 39.67 -37.31
C ARG A 293 -4.50 40.80 -38.20
N PRO A 294 -3.17 41.03 -38.18
CA PRO A 294 -2.32 40.38 -39.20
C PRO A 294 -0.93 39.90 -38.71
N GLY A 295 -0.37 38.87 -39.36
CA GLY A 295 1.07 38.55 -39.30
C GLY A 295 1.44 37.08 -39.07
N GLU A 296 1.53 36.32 -40.16
CA GLU A 296 2.06 34.94 -40.35
C GLU A 296 3.55 34.73 -39.98
N PRO A 297 4.17 33.51 -40.08
CA PRO A 297 3.70 32.30 -40.77
C PRO A 297 3.69 30.98 -39.99
N SER A 298 2.84 30.12 -40.53
CA SER A 298 2.54 28.73 -40.19
C SER A 298 3.57 27.78 -40.82
N ALA A 299 4.18 26.90 -40.02
CA ALA A 299 4.95 25.76 -40.53
C ALA A 299 4.00 24.59 -40.80
N ALA A 300 3.82 24.27 -42.08
CA ALA A 300 3.10 23.09 -42.54
C ALA A 300 3.93 21.80 -42.33
N PRO A 301 3.28 20.65 -42.13
CA PRO A 301 3.94 19.34 -42.03
C PRO A 301 4.37 18.83 -43.42
N PRO A 302 5.44 18.03 -43.51
CA PRO A 302 5.89 17.47 -44.78
C PRO A 302 4.94 16.40 -45.30
N ALA A 303 4.70 16.47 -46.61
CA ALA A 303 3.89 15.58 -47.41
C ALA A 303 4.52 14.18 -47.55
N GLU A 304 3.64 13.17 -47.59
CA GLU A 304 3.91 11.85 -48.16
C GLU A 304 4.21 11.98 -49.66
N PRO A 305 5.17 11.21 -50.20
CA PRO A 305 5.30 11.04 -51.64
C PRO A 305 4.45 9.85 -52.10
N ASP A 306 3.45 10.18 -52.92
CA ASP A 306 2.69 9.23 -53.72
C ASP A 306 3.55 8.66 -54.86
N GLU A 307 3.24 7.40 -55.11
CA GLU A 307 3.74 6.43 -56.06
C GLU A 307 3.42 6.80 -57.53
N LYS A 308 4.38 6.63 -58.47
CA LYS A 308 4.11 6.05 -59.81
C LYS A 308 5.33 5.80 -60.69
N ALA A 309 5.29 4.60 -61.30
CA ALA A 309 5.77 4.21 -62.63
C ALA A 309 7.22 3.74 -62.82
N ALA A 310 7.41 2.42 -62.79
CA ALA A 310 8.08 1.68 -63.87
C ALA A 310 7.54 0.24 -63.93
N GLY A 311 7.17 -0.18 -65.13
CA GLY A 311 6.51 -1.45 -65.45
C GLY A 311 7.44 -2.67 -65.53
N PRO A 312 6.96 -3.77 -66.13
CA PRO A 312 7.32 -5.13 -65.76
C PRO A 312 8.40 -5.74 -66.67
N GLU A 313 9.21 -6.65 -66.14
CA GLU A 313 9.92 -7.60 -66.98
C GLU A 313 9.90 -9.02 -66.40
N LYS A 314 9.55 -9.93 -67.32
CA LYS A 314 9.46 -11.38 -67.21
C LYS A 314 10.85 -11.99 -66.97
N ALA A 315 10.91 -13.16 -66.33
CA ALA A 315 11.20 -14.44 -67.00
C ALA A 315 11.84 -15.48 -66.08
N ALA A 316 11.45 -16.73 -66.32
CA ALA A 316 12.13 -18.00 -66.01
C ALA A 316 12.38 -18.31 -64.52
N GLY A 317 11.95 -19.44 -63.96
CA GLY A 317 11.98 -20.79 -64.52
C GLY A 317 12.79 -21.68 -63.56
N PRO A 318 12.49 -22.99 -63.44
CA PRO A 318 12.54 -23.71 -62.18
C PRO A 318 13.77 -24.62 -62.04
N GLU A 319 14.14 -24.99 -60.82
CA GLU A 319 14.96 -26.18 -60.60
C GLU A 319 14.35 -27.09 -59.52
N LYS A 320 13.82 -28.22 -60.01
CA LYS A 320 13.58 -29.46 -59.27
C LYS A 320 14.80 -30.36 -59.45
N ALA A 321 15.30 -30.93 -58.36
CA ALA A 321 15.82 -32.31 -58.30
C ALA A 321 15.83 -32.70 -56.81
N ALA A 322 15.02 -33.66 -56.33
CA ALA A 322 15.07 -35.11 -56.54
C ALA A 322 16.30 -35.77 -55.89
N GLY A 323 16.04 -36.71 -54.97
CA GLY A 323 17.02 -37.71 -54.54
C GLY A 323 16.82 -38.26 -53.13
N PRO A 324 16.15 -39.42 -52.96
CA PRO A 324 16.14 -40.21 -51.74
C PRO A 324 17.20 -41.32 -51.79
N GLU A 325 17.75 -41.73 -50.65
CA GLU A 325 18.44 -43.03 -50.57
C GLU A 325 18.17 -43.73 -49.23
N LYS A 326 17.49 -44.87 -49.33
CA LYS A 326 17.50 -45.95 -48.36
C LYS A 326 18.64 -46.89 -48.72
N ALA A 327 19.40 -47.35 -47.74
CA ALA A 327 20.01 -48.67 -47.78
C ALA A 327 20.04 -49.29 -46.38
N ALA A 328 19.41 -50.46 -46.29
CA ALA A 328 19.61 -51.43 -45.23
C ALA A 328 20.91 -52.21 -45.49
N GLY A 329 21.55 -52.73 -44.44
CA GLY A 329 22.73 -53.58 -44.56
C GLY A 329 23.23 -54.14 -43.23
N THR A 330 22.58 -55.21 -42.78
CA THR A 330 23.10 -56.40 -42.07
C THR A 330 24.47 -56.35 -41.36
N ARG A 331 24.46 -56.60 -40.05
CA ARG A 331 25.17 -57.73 -39.40
C ARG A 331 24.57 -58.03 -38.04
#